data_AF-A0AAP0QCH6-F1
#
_entry.id   AF-A0AAP0QCH6-F1
#
_cell.length_a   1.000
_cell.length_b   1.000
_cell.length_c   1.000
_cell.angle_alpha   90.00
_cell.angle_beta   90.00
_cell.angle_gamma   90.00
#
_symmetry.space_group_name_H-M   'P 1'
#
loop_
_entity.id
_entity.type
_entity.pdbx_description
1 polymer ?
#
loop_
_entity_poly.entity_id
_entity_poly.type
_entity_poly.pdbx_seq_one_letter_code
_entity_poly.pdbx_strand_id
1 'polypeptide(L)'
;MSGKTLKTIFTNQDAVMAKVILQVMPNTYHRLCAWHMMQNALKHPKSIFKVPNGMKSVLSMFIDSIEDENEFLTAWNNMLDVYDVHDNNWLKSIFEMREKWAYAYVR
;
A
#
# COMPACT_ATOMS: atom_id res chain seq x y z
N MET A 1 -20.38 24.05 15.41
CA MET A 1 -19.39 23.15 14.81
C MET A 1 -19.91 22.71 13.46
N SER A 2 -19.28 23.12 12.36
CA SER A 2 -19.66 22.71 11.02
C SER A 2 -19.29 21.23 10.84
N GLY A 3 -20.30 20.36 10.83
CA GLY A 3 -20.18 18.90 10.73
C GLY A 3 -19.64 18.43 9.37
N LYS A 4 -18.37 18.72 9.09
CA LYS A 4 -17.68 18.16 7.93
C LYS A 4 -17.38 16.70 8.21
N THR A 5 -18.11 15.81 7.53
CA THR A 5 -17.85 14.38 7.54
C THR A 5 -16.44 14.11 6.99
N LEU A 6 -15.64 13.35 7.73
CA LEU A 6 -14.32 12.92 7.29
C LEU A 6 -14.48 12.00 6.07
N LYS A 7 -13.96 12.42 4.91
CA LYS A 7 -14.07 11.65 3.66
C LYS A 7 -13.08 10.50 3.59
N THR A 8 -11.86 10.70 4.10
CA THR A 8 -10.76 9.73 4.02
C THR A 8 -9.98 9.68 5.32
N ILE A 9 -9.63 8.47 5.76
CA ILE A 9 -8.75 8.23 6.90
C ILE A 9 -7.57 7.35 6.47
N PHE A 10 -6.37 7.71 6.91
CA PHE A 10 -5.15 6.95 6.68
C PHE A 10 -4.77 6.21 7.97
N THR A 11 -4.70 4.89 7.93
CA THR A 11 -4.16 4.11 9.07
C THR A 11 -3.13 3.10 8.63
N ASN A 12 -2.50 2.45 9.61
CA ASN A 12 -1.67 1.29 9.37
C ASN A 12 -2.49 0.08 8.85
N GLN A 13 -1.79 -1.00 8.53
CA GLN A 13 -2.32 -2.26 8.02
C GLN A 13 -3.01 -3.12 9.11
N ASP A 14 -3.50 -2.50 10.18
CA ASP A 14 -4.11 -3.20 11.32
C ASP A 14 -5.57 -3.55 11.02
N ALA A 15 -5.87 -4.86 11.04
CA ALA A 15 -7.20 -5.38 10.72
C ALA A 15 -8.26 -4.99 11.77
N VAL A 16 -7.88 -4.83 13.03
CA VAL A 16 -8.78 -4.39 14.10
C VAL A 16 -9.16 -2.93 13.86
N MET A 17 -8.18 -2.07 13.58
CA MET A 17 -8.44 -0.67 13.23
C MET A 17 -9.32 -0.54 11.99
N ALA A 18 -9.06 -1.33 10.94
CA ALA A 18 -9.88 -1.34 9.73
C ALA A 18 -11.34 -1.70 10.04
N LYS A 19 -11.57 -2.72 10.89
CA LYS A 19 -12.92 -3.14 11.29
C LYS A 19 -13.62 -2.07 12.13
N VAL A 20 -12.92 -1.48 13.09
CA VAL A 20 -13.48 -0.43 13.96
C VAL A 20 -13.87 0.79 13.12
N ILE A 21 -13.03 1.22 12.18
CA ILE A 21 -13.33 2.34 11.27
C ILE A 21 -14.60 2.08 10.46
N LEU A 22 -14.75 0.89 9.89
CA LEU A 22 -15.97 0.51 9.16
C LEU A 22 -17.22 0.56 10.06
N GLN A 23 -17.08 0.27 11.36
CA GLN A 23 -18.20 0.33 12.31
C GLN A 23 -18.55 1.76 12.75
N VAL A 24 -17.54 2.60 13.04
CA VAL A 24 -17.75 3.93 13.63
C VAL A 24 -17.85 5.04 12.57
N MET A 25 -17.27 4.81 11.39
CA MET A 25 -17.19 5.75 10.26
C MET A 25 -17.45 5.02 8.93
N PRO A 26 -18.64 4.41 8.72
CA PRO A 26 -18.92 3.57 7.56
C PRO A 26 -18.87 4.32 6.21
N ASN A 27 -19.03 5.64 6.24
CA ASN A 27 -19.00 6.51 5.06
C ASN A 27 -17.61 7.11 4.78
N THR A 28 -16.58 6.72 5.54
CA THR A 28 -15.21 7.19 5.37
C THR A 28 -14.39 6.17 4.61
N TYR A 29 -13.71 6.62 3.55
CA TYR A 29 -12.82 5.76 2.79
C TYR A 29 -11.53 5.48 3.58
N HIS A 30 -11.18 4.21 3.72
CA HIS A 30 -10.02 3.77 4.48
C HIS A 30 -8.81 3.54 3.57
N ARG A 31 -7.80 4.40 3.66
CA ARG A 31 -6.53 4.27 2.93
C ARG A 31 -5.42 3.74 3.85
N LEU A 32 -4.49 2.97 3.29
CA LEU A 32 -3.27 2.63 4.00
C LEU A 32 -2.32 3.82 3.99
N CYS A 33 -1.66 4.05 5.11
CA CYS A 33 -0.64 5.08 5.24
C CYS A 33 0.67 4.60 4.59
N ALA A 34 1.07 5.27 3.49
CA ALA A 34 2.30 5.00 2.75
C ALA A 34 3.54 4.91 3.66
N TRP A 35 3.68 5.84 4.61
CA TRP A 35 4.79 5.82 5.57
C TRP A 35 4.81 4.54 6.41
N HIS A 36 3.68 4.10 6.95
CA HIS A 36 3.59 2.86 7.72
C HIS A 36 3.86 1.63 6.87
N MET A 37 3.39 1.61 5.61
CA MET A 37 3.71 0.54 4.67
C MET A 37 5.21 0.44 4.43
N MET A 38 5.89 1.58 4.23
CA MET A 38 7.34 1.61 4.07
C MET A 38 8.07 1.14 5.33
N GLN A 39 7.63 1.55 6.52
CA GLN A 39 8.20 1.07 7.78
C GLN A 39 8.01 -0.45 7.96
N ASN A 40 6.85 -1.00 7.55
CA ASN A 40 6.61 -2.44 7.58
C ASN A 40 7.51 -3.18 6.59
N ALA A 41 7.70 -2.66 5.38
CA ALA A 41 8.60 -3.22 4.38
C ALA A 41 10.01 -3.40 4.96
N LEU A 42 10.53 -2.39 5.67
CA LEU A 42 11.87 -2.40 6.25
C LEU A 42 12.07 -3.42 7.39
N LYS A 43 10.99 -3.88 8.03
CA LYS A 43 11.04 -4.84 9.16
C LYS A 43 11.18 -6.31 8.73
N HIS A 44 10.92 -6.64 7.47
CA HIS A 44 10.94 -8.04 7.02
C HIS A 44 12.36 -8.54 6.72
N PRO A 45 12.88 -9.59 7.38
CA PRO A 45 14.30 -9.95 7.38
C PRO A 45 14.84 -10.48 6.03
N LYS A 46 13.99 -11.01 5.13
CA LYS A 46 14.33 -11.32 3.72
C LYS A 46 14.31 -10.07 2.83
N SER A 47 14.78 -8.98 3.39
CA SER A 47 14.74 -7.67 2.81
C SER A 47 15.72 -7.58 1.64
N ILE A 48 15.21 -7.79 0.43
CA ILE A 48 15.71 -7.07 -0.76
C ILE A 48 15.71 -5.54 -0.53
N PHE A 49 15.05 -5.07 0.54
CA PHE A 49 14.88 -3.70 1.02
C PHE A 49 16.10 -3.10 1.75
N LYS A 50 17.25 -3.80 1.79
CA LYS A 50 18.53 -3.28 2.32
C LYS A 50 19.44 -2.67 1.24
N VAL A 51 19.08 -2.79 -0.04
CA VAL A 51 19.79 -2.06 -1.10
C VAL A 51 19.49 -0.56 -0.94
N PRO A 52 20.51 0.32 -0.85
CA PRO A 52 20.28 1.77 -0.74
C PRO A 52 19.36 2.24 -1.89
N ASN A 53 18.28 2.95 -1.55
CA ASN A 53 17.31 3.58 -2.47
C ASN A 53 16.44 2.67 -3.38
N GLY A 54 16.65 1.35 -3.46
CA GLY A 54 15.94 0.48 -4.40
C GLY A 54 14.44 0.37 -4.12
N MET A 55 14.04 -0.19 -2.98
CA MET A 55 12.62 -0.43 -2.68
C MET A 55 11.81 0.85 -2.42
N LYS A 56 12.41 1.86 -1.79
CA LYS A 56 11.69 3.10 -1.46
C LYS A 56 11.25 3.85 -2.73
N SER A 57 12.12 3.88 -3.74
CA SER A 57 11.78 4.47 -5.04
C SER A 57 10.76 3.61 -5.79
N VAL A 58 10.93 2.30 -5.79
CA VAL A 58 10.01 1.35 -6.45
C VAL A 58 8.62 1.38 -5.82
N LEU A 59 8.50 1.29 -4.49
CA LEU A 59 7.20 1.32 -3.82
C LEU A 59 6.52 2.70 -3.94
N SER A 60 7.29 3.79 -3.89
CA SER A 60 6.75 5.15 -4.09
C SER A 60 6.19 5.33 -5.51
N MET A 61 6.79 4.73 -6.53
CA MET A 61 6.23 4.73 -7.89
C MET A 61 4.81 4.16 -7.94
N PHE A 62 4.56 3.05 -7.23
CA PHE A 62 3.22 2.45 -7.16
C PHE A 62 2.23 3.24 -6.30
N ILE A 63 2.73 3.96 -5.28
CA ILE A 63 1.90 4.77 -4.37
C ILE A 63 1.53 6.12 -4.99
N ASP A 64 2.42 6.72 -5.79
CA ASP A 64 2.34 8.14 -6.15
C ASP A 64 2.39 8.44 -7.66
N SER A 65 2.71 7.47 -8.54
CA SER A 65 3.04 7.78 -9.95
C SER A 65 2.27 6.97 -11.01
N ILE A 66 1.99 5.68 -10.77
CA ILE A 66 1.34 4.85 -11.79
C ILE A 66 -0.18 5.00 -11.69
N GLU A 67 -0.80 5.60 -12.70
CA GLU A 67 -2.24 5.85 -12.77
C GLU A 67 -3.03 4.77 -13.49
N ASP A 68 -2.43 4.09 -14.47
CA ASP A 68 -3.10 3.05 -15.23
C ASP A 68 -2.99 1.69 -14.54
N GLU A 69 -4.11 0.96 -14.48
CA GLU A 69 -4.16 -0.36 -13.83
C GLU A 69 -3.30 -1.39 -14.57
N ASN A 70 -3.20 -1.33 -15.91
CA ASN A 70 -2.39 -2.28 -16.67
C ASN A 70 -0.90 -1.97 -16.52
N GLU A 71 -0.53 -0.69 -16.52
CA GLU A 71 0.83 -0.24 -16.21
C GLU A 71 1.22 -0.69 -14.80
N PHE A 72 0.31 -0.56 -13.82
CA PHE A 72 0.53 -1.02 -12.46
C PHE A 72 0.82 -2.52 -12.43
N LEU A 73 -0.03 -3.35 -13.05
CA LEU A 73 0.15 -4.80 -13.05
C LEU A 73 1.44 -5.22 -13.75
N THR A 74 1.78 -4.55 -14.85
CA THR A 74 3.01 -4.81 -15.60
C THR A 74 4.25 -4.47 -14.78
N ALA A 75 4.30 -3.26 -14.22
CA ALA A 75 5.41 -2.82 -13.37
C ALA A 75 5.53 -3.67 -12.10
N TRP A 76 4.41 -4.10 -11.52
CA TRP A 76 4.37 -4.95 -10.35
C TRP A 76 4.99 -6.33 -10.62
N ASN A 77 4.57 -7.00 -11.69
CA ASN A 77 5.14 -8.30 -12.06
C ASN A 77 6.64 -8.19 -12.40
N ASN A 78 7.03 -7.17 -13.17
CA ASN A 78 8.44 -6.91 -13.47
C ASN A 78 9.28 -6.69 -12.19
N MET A 79 8.74 -6.01 -11.18
CA MET A 79 9.39 -5.88 -9.89
C MET A 79 9.55 -7.23 -9.18
N LEU A 80 8.53 -8.09 -9.20
CA LEU A 80 8.63 -9.43 -8.61
C LEU A 80 9.69 -10.29 -9.32
N ASP A 81 9.79 -10.20 -10.65
CA ASP A 81 10.79 -10.87 -11.49
C ASP A 81 12.21 -10.38 -11.21
N VAL A 82 12.45 -9.08 -11.30
CA VAL A 82 13.79 -8.46 -11.16
C VAL A 82 14.40 -8.76 -9.80
N TYR A 83 13.58 -8.79 -8.74
CA TYR A 83 14.06 -9.01 -7.39
C TYR A 83 13.88 -10.45 -6.89
N ASP A 84 13.31 -11.34 -7.70
CA ASP A 84 13.00 -12.74 -7.34
C ASP A 84 12.23 -12.86 -6.01
N VAL A 85 11.12 -12.13 -5.89
CA VAL A 85 10.34 -12.01 -4.64
C VAL A 85 8.89 -12.44 -4.75
N HIS A 86 8.58 -13.29 -5.73
CA HIS A 86 7.26 -13.88 -5.92
C HIS A 86 6.69 -14.54 -4.66
N ASP A 87 7.54 -15.11 -3.80
CA ASP A 87 7.12 -15.78 -2.56
C ASP A 87 7.12 -14.89 -1.31
N ASN A 88 7.27 -13.58 -1.49
CA ASN A 88 7.19 -12.66 -0.37
C ASN A 88 5.74 -12.46 0.09
N ASN A 89 5.38 -13.06 1.22
CA ASN A 89 4.04 -12.97 1.80
C ASN A 89 3.56 -11.54 2.08
N TRP A 90 4.48 -10.63 2.43
CA TRP A 90 4.11 -9.24 2.65
C TRP A 90 3.74 -8.53 1.33
N LEU A 91 4.50 -8.78 0.25
CA LEU A 91 4.17 -8.28 -1.09
C LEU A 91 2.81 -8.81 -1.58
N LYS A 92 2.54 -10.10 -1.39
CA LYS A 92 1.22 -10.70 -1.68
C LYS A 92 0.10 -9.99 -0.91
N SER A 93 0.30 -9.78 0.39
CA SER A 93 -0.69 -9.11 1.25
C SER A 93 -0.96 -7.66 0.83
N ILE A 94 0.07 -6.86 0.52
CA ILE A 94 -0.16 -5.48 0.08
C ILE A 94 -0.78 -5.43 -1.32
N PHE A 95 -0.47 -6.36 -2.22
CA PHE A 95 -1.11 -6.43 -3.53
C PHE A 95 -2.61 -6.71 -3.44
N GLU A 96 -3.04 -7.59 -2.53
CA GLU A 96 -4.46 -7.84 -2.26
C GLU A 96 -5.20 -6.58 -1.80
N MET A 97 -4.50 -5.68 -1.11
CA MET A 97 -5.05 -4.40 -0.64
C MET A 97 -4.73 -3.22 -1.57
N ARG A 98 -4.30 -3.44 -2.82
CA ARG A 98 -3.91 -2.37 -3.77
C ARG A 98 -4.95 -1.27 -3.92
N GLU A 99 -6.23 -1.59 -3.82
CA GLU A 99 -7.33 -0.62 -3.83
C GLU A 99 -7.20 0.44 -2.74
N LYS A 100 -6.55 0.15 -1.62
CA LYS A 100 -6.41 1.05 -0.47
C LYS A 100 -5.16 1.92 -0.50
N TRP A 101 -4.24 1.74 -1.45
CA TRP A 101 -2.95 2.43 -1.44
C TRP A 101 -2.31 2.72 -2.80
N ALA A 102 -2.55 1.89 -3.81
CA ALA A 102 -1.91 2.02 -5.11
C ALA A 102 -2.62 3.07 -5.95
N TYR A 103 -1.89 4.06 -6.44
CA TYR A 103 -2.47 5.25 -7.10
C TYR A 103 -3.45 4.88 -8.21
N ALA A 104 -3.12 3.88 -9.03
CA ALA A 104 -3.96 3.33 -10.09
C ALA A 104 -5.37 2.92 -9.65
N TYR A 105 -5.56 2.58 -8.37
CA TYR A 105 -6.84 2.10 -7.83
C TYR A 105 -7.50 3.10 -6.88
N VAL A 106 -6.73 3.96 -6.21
CA VAL A 106 -7.28 4.85 -5.17
C VAL A 106 -7.85 6.14 -5.77
N ARG A 107 -9.12 6.09 -6.18
CA ARG A 107 -9.88 7.29 -6.61
C ARG A 107 -10.17 8.27 -5.49
#